data_AF-A0A959JLT8-F1
#
_entry.id   AF-A0A959JLT8-F1
#
_cell.length_a   1.000
_cell.length_b   1.000
_cell.length_c   1.000
_cell.angle_alpha   90.00
_cell.angle_beta   90.00
_cell.angle_gamma   90.00
#
_symmetry.space_group_name_H-M   'P 1'
#
loop_
_entity.id
_entity.type
_entity.pdbx_description
1 polymer ?
#
loop_
_entity_poly.entity_id
_entity_poly.type
_entity_poly.pdbx_seq_one_letter_code
_entity_poly.pdbx_strand_id
1 'polypeptide(L)'
;MKNTVGRNNVPLALLSFIAIFWMSCSSPKVNFRFALIRENYKSVDHADRLKTDKTEVTSTYFQMEGPAWENENIAFRNYFDERNGIDIFGKKTHKMVLDSVGIAQNYHEMQTWGMDILKVGNSLGAGAIGLIIGDTLYRIGPNADADFKLLEKSKRRIAFELNFYNWRVQDRVYNVTHTISMKAGTHYYQNEVKILGLVGDEKLAVGIVDHIPNIHLIKTRNSVVAYTHGKQTMQNEFLGMG
;
A
#
# COMPACT_ATOMS: atom_id res chain seq x y z
N MET A 1 -19.19 31.04 31.41
CA MET A 1 -18.55 30.75 30.09
C MET A 1 -17.10 30.35 30.33
N LYS A 2 -16.78 29.06 30.23
CA LYS A 2 -15.41 28.59 30.07
C LYS A 2 -15.41 27.66 28.87
N ASN A 3 -14.95 28.19 27.74
CA ASN A 3 -14.72 27.44 26.52
C ASN A 3 -13.50 26.52 26.74
N THR A 4 -13.72 25.22 26.71
CA THR A 4 -12.68 24.23 26.42
C THR A 4 -13.30 23.22 25.47
N VAL A 5 -13.09 23.42 24.17
CA VAL A 5 -13.39 22.43 23.13
C VAL A 5 -12.10 22.10 22.42
N GLY A 6 -11.70 20.83 22.57
CA GLY A 6 -11.00 20.03 21.57
C GLY A 6 -9.60 20.48 21.14
N ARG A 7 -8.56 20.06 21.88
CA ARG A 7 -7.34 19.65 21.17
C ARG A 7 -7.70 18.38 20.42
N ASN A 8 -7.89 18.50 19.11
CA ASN A 8 -7.92 17.36 18.20
C ASN A 8 -6.59 16.62 18.33
N ASN A 9 -6.56 15.58 19.16
CA ASN A 9 -5.45 14.65 19.20
C ASN A 9 -5.46 13.94 17.85
N VAL A 10 -4.57 14.36 16.95
CA VAL A 10 -4.32 13.69 15.69
C VAL A 10 -3.16 12.71 15.94
N PRO A 11 -3.41 11.41 16.14
CA PRO A 11 -2.31 10.46 16.18
C PRO A 11 -1.72 10.34 14.78
N LEU A 12 -0.39 10.44 14.73
CA LEU A 12 0.41 10.19 13.54
C LEU A 12 1.19 8.90 13.77
N ALA A 13 1.01 7.91 12.90
CA ALA A 13 1.80 6.67 12.93
C ALA A 13 2.68 6.59 11.69
N LEU A 14 3.97 6.29 11.89
CA LEU A 14 4.90 5.99 10.80
C LEU A 14 5.12 4.48 10.74
N LEU A 15 4.76 3.87 9.60
CA LEU A 15 4.95 2.46 9.30
C LEU A 15 5.93 2.32 8.14
N SER A 16 6.81 1.32 8.18
CA SER A 16 7.76 1.03 7.09
C SER A 16 7.68 -0.44 6.75
N PHE A 17 7.56 -0.77 5.46
CA PHE A 17 7.32 -2.15 5.00
C PHE A 17 8.51 -2.72 4.21
N ILE A 18 9.28 -3.63 4.80
CA ILE A 18 10.57 -4.12 4.29
C ILE A 18 10.45 -5.50 3.63
N ALA A 19 10.93 -5.62 2.39
CA ALA A 19 11.13 -6.87 1.67
C ALA A 19 12.55 -6.96 1.09
N ILE A 20 13.43 -7.72 1.74
CA ILE A 20 14.88 -7.71 1.51
C ILE A 20 15.31 -8.70 0.42
N PHE A 21 16.05 -8.22 -0.59
CA PHE A 21 16.90 -9.02 -1.48
C PHE A 21 18.25 -8.30 -1.67
N TRP A 22 19.37 -9.02 -1.85
CA TRP A 22 20.70 -8.41 -1.94
C TRP A 22 21.21 -8.34 -3.38
N MET A 23 21.17 -7.17 -4.03
CA MET A 23 21.92 -6.84 -5.27
C MET A 23 22.21 -5.33 -5.33
N SER A 24 23.43 -4.90 -5.70
CA SER A 24 23.80 -3.48 -5.82
C SER A 24 23.51 -2.91 -7.21
N CYS A 25 22.91 -1.71 -7.28
CA CYS A 25 22.54 -1.03 -8.53
C CYS A 25 23.37 0.24 -8.76
N SER A 26 23.85 0.45 -9.99
CA SER A 26 24.70 1.59 -10.38
C SER A 26 23.95 2.88 -10.70
N SER A 27 22.61 2.87 -10.78
CA SER A 27 21.79 4.07 -11.01
C SER A 27 20.49 4.06 -10.19
N PRO A 28 20.51 4.49 -8.92
CA PRO A 28 19.34 4.47 -8.06
C PRO A 28 18.24 5.35 -8.64
N LYS A 29 17.05 4.77 -8.84
CA LYS A 29 15.89 5.42 -9.44
C LYS A 29 14.59 4.95 -8.79
N VAL A 30 13.59 5.80 -8.83
CA VAL A 30 12.20 5.47 -8.50
C VAL A 30 11.30 5.73 -9.71
N ASN A 31 10.17 5.04 -9.77
CA ASN A 31 9.09 5.34 -10.68
C ASN A 31 7.74 5.21 -9.98
N PHE A 32 6.78 5.99 -10.47
CA PHE A 32 5.38 5.94 -10.07
C PHE A 32 4.52 5.82 -11.31
N ARG A 33 3.57 4.89 -11.30
CA ARG A 33 2.66 4.63 -12.39
C ARG A 33 1.23 4.54 -11.88
N PHE A 34 0.37 5.39 -12.43
CA PHE A 34 -1.07 5.25 -12.29
C PHE A 34 -1.71 5.72 -13.59
N ALA A 35 -2.50 4.86 -14.24
CA ALA A 35 -2.94 5.12 -15.59
C ALA A 35 -4.34 4.57 -15.88
N LEU A 36 -5.04 5.25 -16.79
CA LEU A 36 -6.38 4.90 -17.23
C LEU A 36 -6.32 4.04 -18.49
N ILE A 37 -6.85 2.82 -18.44
CA ILE A 37 -6.81 1.86 -19.55
C ILE A 37 -7.57 2.41 -20.76
N ARG A 38 -8.76 2.96 -20.54
CA ARG A 38 -9.64 3.48 -21.60
C ARG A 38 -9.12 4.76 -22.28
N GLU A 39 -8.15 5.44 -21.66
CA GLU A 39 -7.43 6.58 -22.26
C GLU A 39 -6.06 6.15 -22.79
N ASN A 40 -5.96 4.93 -23.35
CA ASN A 40 -4.73 4.38 -23.90
C ASN A 40 -3.57 4.42 -22.89
N TYR A 41 -3.83 3.99 -21.65
CA TYR A 41 -2.85 3.96 -20.56
C TYR A 41 -2.23 5.34 -20.26
N LYS A 42 -3.00 6.42 -20.41
CA LYS A 42 -2.58 7.76 -20.01
C LYS A 42 -2.36 7.83 -18.51
N SER A 43 -1.19 8.33 -18.10
CA SER A 43 -0.85 8.56 -16.70
C SER A 43 -1.72 9.66 -16.10
N VAL A 44 -2.10 9.49 -14.83
CA VAL A 44 -2.83 10.49 -14.04
C VAL A 44 -2.07 10.81 -12.75
N ASP A 45 -2.18 12.05 -12.30
CA ASP A 45 -1.64 12.52 -11.02
C ASP A 45 -2.73 12.72 -9.95
N HIS A 46 -4.00 12.56 -10.34
CA HIS A 46 -5.18 12.52 -9.48
C HIS A 46 -6.24 11.56 -10.06
N ALA A 47 -6.99 10.87 -9.21
CA ALA A 47 -8.16 10.09 -9.60
C ALA A 47 -9.05 9.77 -8.40
N ASP A 48 -10.35 9.59 -8.65
CA ASP A 48 -11.30 9.07 -7.67
C ASP A 48 -11.26 7.54 -7.61
N ARG A 49 -11.43 6.98 -6.42
CA ARG A 49 -11.41 5.54 -6.15
C ARG A 49 -12.69 4.88 -6.62
N LEU A 50 -12.58 3.65 -7.14
CA LEU A 50 -13.74 2.86 -7.52
C LEU A 50 -14.46 2.31 -6.29
N LYS A 51 -15.80 2.39 -6.29
CA LYS A 51 -16.68 1.85 -5.23
C LYS A 51 -17.12 0.42 -5.55
N THR A 52 -16.16 -0.45 -5.78
CA THR A 52 -16.37 -1.88 -6.01
C THR A 52 -15.12 -2.66 -5.61
N ASP A 53 -15.25 -3.95 -5.33
CA ASP A 53 -14.17 -4.91 -5.11
C ASP A 53 -14.02 -5.92 -6.26
N LYS A 54 -14.81 -5.73 -7.34
CA LYS A 54 -14.91 -6.65 -8.47
C LYS A 54 -13.77 -6.45 -9.46
N THR A 55 -12.87 -7.43 -9.53
CA THR A 55 -11.70 -7.40 -10.42
C THR A 55 -12.10 -7.26 -11.90
N GLU A 56 -13.23 -7.84 -12.32
CA GLU A 56 -13.74 -7.73 -13.68
C GLU A 56 -14.13 -6.29 -14.08
N VAL A 57 -14.33 -5.41 -13.09
CA VAL A 57 -14.56 -3.98 -13.32
C VAL A 57 -13.25 -3.22 -13.25
N THR A 58 -12.51 -3.38 -12.15
CA THR A 58 -11.33 -2.56 -11.81
C THR A 58 -10.19 -2.78 -12.79
N SER A 59 -10.00 -4.02 -13.26
CA SER A 59 -8.99 -4.38 -14.27
C SER A 59 -9.25 -3.79 -15.66
N THR A 60 -10.43 -3.21 -15.90
CA THR A 60 -10.76 -2.52 -17.16
C THR A 60 -10.63 -1.00 -17.08
N TYR A 61 -10.38 -0.46 -15.87
CA TYR A 61 -10.37 0.96 -15.61
C TYR A 61 -8.95 1.48 -15.35
N PHE A 62 -8.27 0.93 -14.35
CA PHE A 62 -6.92 1.31 -14.00
C PHE A 62 -5.90 0.26 -14.42
N GLN A 63 -4.78 0.69 -14.98
CA GLN A 63 -3.64 -0.18 -15.23
C GLN A 63 -3.20 -0.81 -13.91
N MET A 64 -3.05 -2.13 -13.89
CA MET A 64 -2.78 -2.89 -12.67
C MET A 64 -3.82 -2.64 -11.56
N GLU A 65 -5.05 -2.19 -11.85
CA GLU A 65 -6.12 -1.97 -10.87
C GLU A 65 -5.86 -0.85 -9.83
N GLY A 66 -4.82 -0.02 -10.02
CA GLY A 66 -4.56 1.11 -9.11
C GLY A 66 -3.17 1.73 -9.27
N PRO A 67 -2.75 2.61 -8.34
CA PRO A 67 -1.44 3.20 -8.35
C PRO A 67 -0.39 2.15 -7.96
N ALA A 68 0.71 2.16 -8.70
CA ALA A 68 1.87 1.32 -8.47
C ALA A 68 3.12 2.19 -8.37
N TRP A 69 4.06 1.72 -7.55
CA TRP A 69 5.32 2.42 -7.34
C TRP A 69 6.49 1.45 -7.20
N GLU A 70 7.66 1.89 -7.66
CA GLU A 70 8.84 1.04 -7.68
C GLU A 70 10.13 1.82 -7.45
N ASN A 71 11.15 1.07 -7.07
CA ASN A 71 12.53 1.47 -7.26
C ASN A 71 13.28 0.34 -7.98
N GLU A 72 14.61 0.42 -8.02
CA GLU A 72 15.44 -0.58 -8.70
C GLU A 72 15.37 -1.98 -8.08
N ASN A 73 14.88 -2.14 -6.85
CA ASN A 73 14.91 -3.40 -6.13
C ASN A 73 13.52 -4.05 -6.02
N ILE A 74 12.49 -3.23 -5.86
CA ILE A 74 11.14 -3.72 -5.53
C ILE A 74 10.07 -2.80 -6.09
N ALA A 75 8.88 -3.37 -6.31
CA ALA A 75 7.68 -2.64 -6.68
C ALA A 75 6.50 -3.04 -5.79
N PHE A 76 5.55 -2.13 -5.66
CA PHE A 76 4.31 -2.31 -4.91
C PHE A 76 3.15 -1.75 -5.72
N ARG A 77 1.96 -2.19 -5.35
CA ARG A 77 0.70 -1.70 -5.88
C ARG A 77 -0.30 -1.55 -4.75
N ASN A 78 -1.17 -0.54 -4.83
CA ASN A 78 -2.43 -0.52 -4.08
C ASN A 78 -3.60 -0.84 -5.03
N TYR A 79 -4.55 -1.65 -4.56
CA TYR A 79 -5.85 -1.80 -5.23
C TYR A 79 -6.68 -0.53 -4.99
N PHE A 80 -6.86 0.28 -6.02
CA PHE A 80 -7.57 1.56 -5.91
C PHE A 80 -9.08 1.39 -6.08
N ASP A 81 -9.59 0.52 -5.22
CA ASP A 81 -10.96 0.04 -5.16
C ASP A 81 -11.25 -0.46 -3.73
N GLU A 82 -12.44 -0.95 -3.42
CA GLU A 82 -12.86 -1.28 -2.05
C GLU A 82 -11.96 -2.28 -1.30
N ARG A 83 -11.14 -3.07 -2.01
CA ARG A 83 -10.18 -4.00 -1.39
C ARG A 83 -9.11 -3.25 -0.61
N ASN A 84 -8.60 -2.14 -1.13
CA ASN A 84 -7.52 -1.34 -0.52
C ASN A 84 -6.28 -2.16 -0.09
N GLY A 85 -6.04 -3.31 -0.73
CA GLY A 85 -4.89 -4.15 -0.43
C GLY A 85 -3.61 -3.55 -1.02
N ILE A 86 -2.46 -3.91 -0.45
CA ILE A 86 -1.15 -3.59 -1.03
C ILE A 86 -0.43 -4.88 -1.39
N ASP A 87 -0.07 -5.01 -2.66
CA ASP A 87 0.67 -6.16 -3.20
C ASP A 87 2.16 -5.83 -3.35
N ILE A 88 2.97 -6.89 -3.47
CA ILE A 88 4.40 -6.80 -3.73
C ILE A 88 4.67 -7.39 -5.11
N PHE A 89 5.36 -6.62 -5.95
CA PHE A 89 5.91 -7.07 -7.21
C PHE A 89 7.40 -7.36 -7.02
N GLY A 90 7.76 -8.64 -7.14
CA GLY A 90 9.13 -9.12 -7.07
C GLY A 90 9.84 -8.88 -8.40
N LYS A 91 11.05 -8.33 -8.36
CA LYS A 91 11.80 -7.93 -9.57
C LYS A 91 13.05 -8.79 -9.75
N LYS A 92 13.29 -9.20 -10.99
CA LYS A 92 14.50 -9.88 -11.48
C LYS A 92 15.47 -8.92 -12.18
N THR A 93 15.13 -7.63 -12.20
CA THR A 93 15.88 -6.60 -12.90
C THR A 93 15.86 -5.28 -12.13
N HIS A 94 16.93 -4.50 -12.28
CA HIS A 94 17.03 -3.14 -11.74
C HIS A 94 16.39 -2.05 -12.61
N LYS A 95 15.86 -2.42 -13.78
CA LYS A 95 15.15 -1.47 -14.66
C LYS A 95 13.82 -1.05 -14.01
N MET A 96 13.36 0.16 -14.32
CA MET A 96 11.97 0.55 -14.04
C MET A 96 11.07 -0.18 -15.04
N VAL A 97 9.99 -0.80 -14.55
CA VAL A 97 9.16 -1.70 -15.36
C VAL A 97 7.70 -1.31 -15.36
N LEU A 98 7.24 -0.55 -14.35
CA LEU A 98 5.79 -0.33 -14.14
C LEU A 98 5.09 0.35 -15.31
N ASP A 99 5.81 1.11 -16.13
CA ASP A 99 5.24 1.75 -17.32
C ASP A 99 4.67 0.73 -18.33
N SER A 100 5.19 -0.49 -18.38
CA SER A 100 4.73 -1.56 -19.29
C SER A 100 3.95 -2.69 -18.60
N VAL A 101 3.97 -2.76 -17.27
CA VAL A 101 3.32 -3.86 -16.52
C VAL A 101 1.80 -3.82 -16.69
N GLY A 102 1.20 -4.96 -17.05
CA GLY A 102 -0.26 -5.08 -17.22
C GLY A 102 -0.82 -4.47 -18.51
N ILE A 103 0.03 -4.14 -19.50
CA ILE A 103 -0.42 -3.71 -20.84
C ILE A 103 -0.59 -4.93 -21.76
N ALA A 104 0.51 -5.62 -22.06
CA ALA A 104 0.53 -6.76 -22.98
C ALA A 104 0.83 -8.11 -22.29
N GLN A 105 1.11 -8.07 -20.98
CA GLN A 105 1.60 -9.21 -20.21
C GLN A 105 0.75 -9.42 -18.96
N ASN A 106 0.56 -10.69 -18.58
CA ASN A 106 -0.05 -11.05 -17.32
C ASN A 106 0.99 -10.95 -16.19
N TYR A 107 0.87 -9.95 -15.32
CA TYR A 107 1.79 -9.78 -14.20
C TYR A 107 1.60 -10.80 -13.07
N HIS A 108 0.53 -11.60 -13.10
CA HIS A 108 0.38 -12.75 -12.19
C HIS A 108 1.19 -13.98 -12.64
N GLU A 109 1.87 -13.91 -13.79
CA GLU A 109 2.78 -14.93 -14.29
C GLU A 109 4.22 -14.40 -14.31
N MET A 110 5.20 -15.30 -14.16
CA MET A 110 6.62 -14.94 -14.19
C MET A 110 7.01 -14.36 -15.54
N GLN A 111 7.37 -13.08 -15.56
CA GLN A 111 7.91 -12.39 -16.73
C GLN A 111 9.44 -12.28 -16.63
N THR A 112 10.07 -11.79 -17.69
CA THR A 112 11.53 -11.53 -17.71
C THR A 112 11.95 -10.51 -16.65
N TRP A 113 11.08 -9.58 -16.30
CA TRP A 113 11.33 -8.57 -15.27
C TRP A 113 10.95 -9.03 -13.86
N GLY A 114 10.10 -10.04 -13.69
CA GLY A 114 9.50 -10.39 -12.40
C GLY A 114 7.99 -10.69 -12.49
N MET A 115 7.28 -10.62 -11.37
CA MET A 115 5.83 -10.82 -11.29
C MET A 115 5.25 -10.22 -10.01
N ASP A 116 3.93 -10.23 -9.91
CA ASP A 116 3.21 -10.13 -8.64
C ASP A 116 3.44 -11.38 -7.80
N ILE A 117 4.15 -11.22 -6.68
CA ILE A 117 4.61 -12.34 -5.86
C ILE A 117 3.73 -12.55 -4.62
N LEU A 118 2.83 -11.63 -4.29
CA LEU A 118 2.06 -11.68 -3.03
C LEU A 118 0.59 -12.00 -3.27
N LYS A 119 0.13 -13.12 -2.71
CA LYS A 119 -1.31 -13.43 -2.63
C LYS A 119 -1.95 -12.73 -1.43
N VAL A 120 -2.56 -11.57 -1.63
CA VAL A 120 -3.14 -10.84 -0.49
C VAL A 120 -4.47 -11.44 0.00
N GLY A 121 -5.32 -11.93 -0.90
CA GLY A 121 -6.64 -12.45 -0.55
C GLY A 121 -7.45 -11.43 0.29
N ASN A 122 -8.06 -11.90 1.38
CA ASN A 122 -8.82 -11.04 2.31
C ASN A 122 -7.97 -10.37 3.39
N SER A 123 -6.64 -10.43 3.31
CA SER A 123 -5.75 -9.76 4.26
C SER A 123 -5.58 -8.27 3.92
N LEU A 124 -4.91 -7.54 4.82
CA LEU A 124 -4.46 -6.16 4.62
C LEU A 124 -3.17 -6.07 3.76
N GLY A 125 -2.68 -7.17 3.19
CA GLY A 125 -1.53 -7.19 2.30
C GLY A 125 -0.22 -6.75 2.95
N ALA A 126 0.66 -6.17 2.15
CA ALA A 126 1.96 -5.66 2.57
C ALA A 126 1.88 -4.23 3.12
N GLY A 127 0.92 -3.96 4.00
CA GLY A 127 0.86 -2.71 4.76
C GLY A 127 -0.32 -1.79 4.54
N ALA A 128 -1.45 -2.31 4.06
CA ALA A 128 -2.72 -1.65 4.31
C ALA A 128 -3.05 -1.70 5.82
N ILE A 129 -3.97 -0.84 6.25
CA ILE A 129 -4.31 -0.67 7.65
C ILE A 129 -5.81 -0.85 7.90
N GLY A 130 -6.16 -1.03 9.16
CA GLY A 130 -7.54 -1.03 9.63
C GLY A 130 -7.65 -0.50 11.05
N LEU A 131 -8.87 -0.36 11.54
CA LEU A 131 -9.16 -0.08 12.94
C LEU A 131 -9.81 -1.30 13.58
N ILE A 132 -9.30 -1.68 14.75
CA ILE A 132 -9.97 -2.64 15.62
C ILE A 132 -10.79 -1.85 16.63
N ILE A 133 -12.10 -2.10 16.66
CA ILE A 133 -13.05 -1.51 17.62
C ILE A 133 -13.74 -2.67 18.34
N GLY A 134 -13.55 -2.74 19.67
CA GLY A 134 -13.85 -3.95 20.43
C GLY A 134 -13.05 -5.14 19.90
N ASP A 135 -13.76 -6.16 19.43
CA ASP A 135 -13.18 -7.40 18.88
C ASP A 135 -13.29 -7.51 17.34
N THR A 136 -13.68 -6.43 16.66
CA THR A 136 -13.89 -6.43 15.20
C THR A 136 -12.86 -5.57 14.48
N LEU A 137 -12.24 -6.13 13.43
CA LEU A 137 -11.38 -5.41 12.51
C LEU A 137 -12.20 -4.80 11.37
N TYR A 138 -12.09 -3.48 11.20
CA TYR A 138 -12.66 -2.74 10.09
C TYR A 138 -11.54 -2.29 9.15
N ARG A 139 -11.59 -2.73 7.89
CA ARG A 139 -10.65 -2.32 6.85
C ARG A 139 -10.98 -0.90 6.40
N ILE A 140 -9.95 -0.09 6.20
CA ILE A 140 -10.15 1.21 5.55
C ILE A 140 -10.52 0.98 4.09
N GLY A 141 -11.57 1.63 3.64
CA GLY A 141 -11.87 1.72 2.23
C GLY A 141 -13.30 1.35 1.83
N PRO A 142 -13.87 0.23 2.28
CA PRO A 142 -15.28 -0.06 2.02
C PRO A 142 -16.17 1.09 2.49
N ASN A 143 -17.08 1.54 1.63
CA ASN A 143 -18.02 2.65 1.90
C ASN A 143 -17.40 4.04 2.16
N ALA A 144 -16.11 4.25 1.87
CA ALA A 144 -15.49 5.58 1.94
C ALA A 144 -15.43 6.23 0.55
N ASP A 145 -15.65 7.54 0.48
CA ASP A 145 -15.18 8.32 -0.68
C ASP A 145 -13.65 8.37 -0.61
N ALA A 146 -12.97 8.33 -1.75
CA ALA A 146 -11.51 8.36 -1.73
C ALA A 146 -10.91 8.89 -3.02
N ASP A 147 -9.78 9.57 -2.88
CA ASP A 147 -8.97 10.06 -3.98
C ASP A 147 -7.49 9.70 -3.82
N PHE A 148 -6.80 9.81 -4.94
CA PHE A 148 -5.36 9.71 -5.04
C PHE A 148 -4.80 11.08 -5.43
N LYS A 149 -3.65 11.43 -4.87
CA LYS A 149 -2.89 12.61 -5.29
C LYS A 149 -1.39 12.35 -5.29
N LEU A 150 -0.73 12.59 -6.43
CA LEU A 150 0.73 12.58 -6.50
C LEU A 150 1.30 13.85 -5.85
N LEU A 151 2.22 13.69 -4.89
CA LEU A 151 2.87 14.82 -4.19
C LEU A 151 4.26 15.12 -4.75
N GLU A 152 5.03 14.06 -5.02
CA GLU A 152 6.40 14.17 -5.50
C GLU A 152 6.72 13.02 -6.46
N LYS A 153 7.33 13.35 -7.61
CA LYS A 153 7.99 12.39 -8.49
C LYS A 153 9.34 12.95 -8.93
N SER A 154 10.39 12.58 -8.21
CA SER A 154 11.78 12.94 -8.54
C SER A 154 12.58 11.71 -8.94
N LYS A 155 13.85 11.89 -9.35
CA LYS A 155 14.71 10.76 -9.72
C LYS A 155 14.97 9.78 -8.57
N ARG A 156 14.94 10.26 -7.32
CA ARG A 156 15.38 9.47 -6.14
C ARG A 156 14.29 9.25 -5.10
N ARG A 157 13.16 9.92 -5.23
CA ARG A 157 12.06 9.86 -4.27
C ARG A 157 10.71 10.06 -4.96
N ILE A 158 9.72 9.32 -4.48
CA ILE A 158 8.32 9.52 -4.80
C ILE A 158 7.54 9.67 -3.50
N ALA A 159 6.46 10.43 -3.57
CA ALA A 159 5.47 10.53 -2.51
C ALA A 159 4.08 10.78 -3.09
N PHE A 160 3.06 10.18 -2.49
CA PHE A 160 1.67 10.36 -2.90
C PHE A 160 0.73 10.15 -1.71
N GLU A 161 -0.49 10.63 -1.85
CA GLU A 161 -1.56 10.46 -0.88
C GLU A 161 -2.65 9.53 -1.41
N LEU A 162 -3.17 8.70 -0.50
CA LEU A 162 -4.48 8.08 -0.62
C LEU A 162 -5.35 8.68 0.48
N ASN A 163 -6.37 9.43 0.08
CA ASN A 163 -7.29 10.09 1.00
C ASN A 163 -8.61 9.33 1.04
N PHE A 164 -9.13 9.10 2.24
CA PHE A 164 -10.41 8.47 2.50
C PHE A 164 -11.26 9.42 3.32
N TYR A 165 -12.45 9.71 2.84
CA TYR A 165 -13.39 10.64 3.44
C TYR A 165 -14.67 9.92 3.84
N ASN A 166 -15.29 10.41 4.91
CA ASN A 166 -16.58 9.92 5.38
C ASN A 166 -16.59 8.40 5.59
N TRP A 167 -15.46 7.81 5.99
CA TRP A 167 -15.39 6.38 6.24
C TRP A 167 -16.22 6.05 7.47
N ARG A 168 -17.38 5.43 7.24
CA ARG A 168 -18.36 5.11 8.28
C ARG A 168 -18.10 3.72 8.83
N VAL A 169 -17.96 3.64 10.14
CA VAL A 169 -17.82 2.40 10.89
C VAL A 169 -18.73 2.49 12.11
N GLN A 170 -19.73 1.60 12.19
CA GLN A 170 -20.78 1.70 13.20
C GLN A 170 -21.45 3.10 13.16
N ASP A 171 -21.52 3.80 14.29
CA ASP A 171 -22.04 5.15 14.44
C ASP A 171 -20.95 6.25 14.28
N ARG A 172 -19.73 5.87 13.87
CA ARG A 172 -18.57 6.74 13.80
C ARG A 172 -18.20 7.10 12.36
N VAL A 173 -17.53 8.24 12.21
CA VAL A 173 -17.06 8.74 10.92
C VAL A 173 -15.60 9.14 11.02
N TYR A 174 -14.79 8.62 10.11
CA TYR A 174 -13.36 8.88 10.05
C TYR A 174 -12.96 9.50 8.71
N ASN A 175 -11.95 10.36 8.75
CA ASN A 175 -11.17 10.74 7.57
C ASN A 175 -9.74 10.22 7.75
N VAL A 176 -9.23 9.54 6.73
CA VAL A 176 -7.92 8.88 6.79
C VAL A 176 -7.06 9.33 5.63
N THR A 177 -5.85 9.78 5.92
CA THR A 177 -4.85 10.09 4.90
C THR A 177 -3.67 9.15 5.09
N HIS A 178 -3.33 8.46 4.01
CA HIS A 178 -2.07 7.74 3.86
C HIS A 178 -1.11 8.57 3.03
N THR A 179 0.01 8.99 3.60
CA THR A 179 1.11 9.59 2.86
C THR A 179 2.19 8.52 2.64
N ILE A 180 2.21 7.95 1.42
CA ILE A 180 3.14 6.89 1.05
C ILE A 180 4.35 7.51 0.36
N SER A 181 5.55 7.08 0.75
CA SER A 181 6.79 7.51 0.09
C SER A 181 7.79 6.37 -0.06
N MET A 182 8.63 6.48 -1.09
CA MET A 182 9.71 5.54 -1.37
C MET A 182 10.94 6.28 -1.86
N LYS A 183 12.11 5.78 -1.46
CA LYS A 183 13.42 6.25 -1.94
C LYS A 183 14.09 5.18 -2.78
N ALA A 184 14.90 5.61 -3.74
CA ALA A 184 15.76 4.70 -4.47
C ALA A 184 16.73 3.96 -3.54
N GLY A 185 17.10 2.74 -3.89
CA GLY A 185 18.01 1.88 -3.13
C GLY A 185 17.41 1.24 -1.88
N THR A 186 16.13 1.46 -1.60
CA THR A 186 15.43 0.84 -0.46
C THR A 186 14.76 -0.47 -0.88
N HIS A 187 14.34 -1.23 0.12
CA HIS A 187 13.57 -2.46 -0.02
C HIS A 187 12.17 -2.31 0.58
N TYR A 188 11.77 -1.04 0.80
CA TYR A 188 10.58 -0.69 1.53
C TYR A 188 9.95 0.59 1.03
N TYR A 189 8.69 0.79 1.40
CA TYR A 189 8.06 2.10 1.40
C TYR A 189 7.73 2.52 2.83
N GLN A 190 7.54 3.82 3.02
CA GLN A 190 7.08 4.41 4.28
C GLN A 190 5.62 4.85 4.10
N ASN A 191 4.79 4.58 5.09
CA ASN A 191 3.38 4.99 5.15
C ASN A 191 3.17 5.80 6.42
N GLU A 192 2.97 7.10 6.27
CA GLU A 192 2.53 7.96 7.36
C GLU A 192 1.00 8.03 7.34
N VAL A 193 0.38 7.70 8.46
CA VAL A 193 -1.07 7.59 8.57
C VAL A 193 -1.60 8.65 9.51
N LYS A 194 -2.54 9.45 9.02
CA LYS A 194 -3.30 10.43 9.78
C LYS A 194 -4.76 10.04 9.81
N ILE A 195 -5.34 9.92 11.01
CA ILE A 195 -6.76 9.59 11.20
C ILE A 195 -7.43 10.72 11.99
N LEU A 196 -8.53 11.25 11.45
CA LEU A 196 -9.41 12.20 12.11
C LEU A 196 -10.72 11.51 12.50
N GLY A 197 -11.29 11.89 13.65
CA GLY A 197 -12.55 11.34 14.15
C GLY A 197 -12.41 10.20 15.17
N LEU A 198 -11.18 9.88 15.60
CA LEU A 198 -10.92 8.89 16.66
C LEU A 198 -11.57 9.30 17.99
N VAL A 199 -12.19 8.34 18.66
CA VAL A 199 -12.82 8.55 19.98
C VAL A 199 -12.02 7.96 21.13
N GLY A 200 -11.03 7.11 20.85
CA GLY A 200 -9.97 6.70 21.79
C GLY A 200 -9.98 5.24 22.21
N ASP A 201 -10.97 4.45 21.81
CA ASP A 201 -11.05 3.01 22.03
C ASP A 201 -10.62 2.19 20.79
N GLU A 202 -10.26 2.85 19.69
CA GLU A 202 -9.77 2.20 18.48
C GLU A 202 -8.30 1.78 18.61
N LYS A 203 -7.96 0.62 18.07
CA LYS A 203 -6.57 0.19 17.89
C LYS A 203 -6.23 0.19 16.41
N LEU A 204 -5.11 0.81 16.03
CA LEU A 204 -4.60 0.73 14.67
C LEU A 204 -4.07 -0.69 14.41
N ALA A 205 -4.59 -1.31 13.35
CA ALA A 205 -4.12 -2.58 12.84
C ALA A 205 -3.36 -2.37 11.53
N VAL A 206 -2.30 -3.14 11.34
CA VAL A 206 -1.38 -3.04 10.21
C VAL A 206 -1.19 -4.42 9.60
N GLY A 207 -1.32 -4.53 8.29
CA GLY A 207 -1.31 -5.79 7.56
C GLY A 207 0.07 -6.41 7.36
N ILE A 208 0.20 -7.68 7.71
CA ILE A 208 1.19 -8.62 7.17
C ILE A 208 0.40 -9.87 6.80
N VAL A 209 0.63 -10.42 5.60
CA VAL A 209 -0.11 -11.60 5.16
C VAL A 209 0.37 -12.84 5.95
N ASP A 210 -0.57 -13.57 6.52
CA ASP A 210 -0.31 -14.77 7.33
C ASP A 210 -0.12 -16.01 6.44
N HIS A 211 0.99 -16.04 5.69
CA HIS A 211 1.35 -17.17 4.83
C HIS A 211 2.21 -18.22 5.55
N ILE A 212 2.92 -17.82 6.61
CA ILE A 212 3.82 -18.70 7.35
C ILE A 212 3.61 -18.52 8.86
N PRO A 213 3.74 -19.60 9.64
CA PRO A 213 3.59 -19.51 11.08
C PRO A 213 4.73 -18.68 11.69
N ASN A 214 4.40 -17.98 12.77
CA ASN A 214 5.32 -17.20 13.63
C ASN A 214 5.72 -15.84 13.05
N ILE A 215 5.07 -14.80 13.56
CA ILE A 215 5.53 -13.42 13.42
C ILE A 215 6.64 -13.13 14.44
N HIS A 216 7.73 -12.52 13.99
CA HIS A 216 8.81 -12.07 14.85
C HIS A 216 8.55 -10.62 15.27
N LEU A 217 8.66 -10.34 16.58
CA LEU A 217 8.47 -9.00 17.12
C LEU A 217 9.77 -8.49 17.73
N ILE A 218 10.21 -7.31 17.28
CA ILE A 218 11.28 -6.54 17.91
C ILE A 218 10.65 -5.29 18.49
N LYS A 219 10.70 -5.16 19.82
CA LYS A 219 10.25 -3.96 20.52
C LYS A 219 11.45 -3.10 20.87
N THR A 220 11.41 -1.85 20.45
CA THR A 220 12.33 -0.80 20.86
C THR A 220 11.59 0.19 21.76
N ARG A 221 12.30 1.20 22.28
CA ARG A 221 11.68 2.23 23.15
C ARG A 221 10.49 2.93 22.49
N ASN A 222 10.58 3.19 21.18
CA ASN A 222 9.63 4.04 20.45
C ASN A 222 8.99 3.34 19.24
N SER A 223 9.28 2.07 19.00
CA SER A 223 8.88 1.38 17.76
C SER A 223 8.73 -0.12 17.97
N VAL A 224 7.80 -0.72 17.25
CA VAL A 224 7.64 -2.16 17.13
C VAL A 224 7.91 -2.53 15.67
N VAL A 225 8.78 -3.50 15.46
CA VAL A 225 8.97 -4.14 14.16
C VAL A 225 8.35 -5.51 14.24
N ALA A 226 7.48 -5.83 13.29
CA ALA A 226 6.83 -7.12 13.19
C ALA A 226 7.16 -7.69 11.83
N TYR A 227 7.78 -8.87 11.73
CA TYR A 227 8.20 -9.41 10.44
C TYR A 227 8.08 -10.93 10.34
N THR A 228 7.99 -11.40 9.11
CA THR A 228 8.02 -12.81 8.70
C THR A 228 9.12 -13.00 7.67
N HIS A 229 9.75 -14.18 7.65
CA HIS A 229 10.71 -14.53 6.61
C HIS A 229 10.65 -16.03 6.33
N GLY A 230 10.38 -16.39 5.08
CA GLY A 230 10.25 -17.79 4.69
C GLY A 230 9.74 -17.92 3.26
N LYS A 231 9.41 -19.14 2.87
CA LYS A 231 8.80 -19.40 1.56
C LYS A 231 7.34 -18.96 1.57
N GLN A 232 7.08 -17.74 1.11
CA GLN A 232 5.77 -17.10 1.26
C GLN A 232 5.32 -16.29 0.03
N THR A 233 5.97 -16.51 -1.12
CA THR A 233 5.50 -16.00 -2.42
C THR A 233 4.54 -16.98 -3.11
N MET A 234 3.85 -16.49 -4.14
CA MET A 234 3.03 -17.30 -5.05
C MET A 234 3.79 -18.48 -5.71
N GLN A 235 5.12 -18.39 -5.83
CA GLN A 235 5.97 -19.44 -6.40
C GLN A 235 6.80 -20.19 -5.34
N ASN A 236 6.45 -20.07 -4.06
CA ASN A 236 7.13 -20.76 -2.94
C ASN A 236 8.63 -20.36 -2.80
N GLU A 237 8.95 -19.12 -3.14
CA GLU A 237 10.26 -18.51 -2.99
C GLU A 237 10.36 -17.78 -1.64
N PHE A 238 11.59 -17.49 -1.21
CA PHE A 238 11.83 -16.74 0.01
C PHE A 238 11.41 -15.28 -0.14
N LEU A 239 10.64 -14.77 0.83
CA LEU A 239 10.27 -13.38 0.93
C LEU A 239 10.34 -12.97 2.41
N GLY A 240 10.90 -11.80 2.68
CA GLY A 240 10.73 -11.11 3.96
C GLY A 240 9.58 -10.11 3.86
N MET A 241 8.73 -10.02 4.88
CA MET A 241 7.72 -8.97 5.02
C MET A 241 7.74 -8.45 6.45
N GLY A 242 7.60 -7.14 6.66
CA GLY A 242 7.45 -6.56 7.99
C GLY A 242 7.64 -5.07 8.05
#